data_AF-A0AAD8YIK7-F1
#
_entry.id   AF-A0AAD8YIK7-F1
#
_cell.length_a   1.000
_cell.length_b   1.000
_cell.length_c   1.000
_cell.angle_alpha   90.00
_cell.angle_beta   90.00
_cell.angle_gamma   90.00
#
_symmetry.space_group_name_H-M   'P 1'
#
loop_
_entity.id
_entity.type
_entity.pdbx_description
1 polymer ?
#
loop_
_entity_poly.entity_id
_entity_poly.type
_entity_poly.pdbx_seq_one_letter_code
_entity_poly.pdbx_strand_id
1 'polypeptide(L)'
;MANENLQTALESFQNERDAEIALLLEQRAAAEDAIAAAHEASLEAMREANVQQMRDVQYAADKSVQNTLTEMDKMEVTIQDCRKDNLNLRKALDEAISQLQRNQEDVIDRSLIKNVILDWHGKKGKAKRDVMILLGSILHFTEDEKDKAFIGEGHGTLGKVVDAVAAPLPPAKLNVDKIEGDTVREKWVNFLLAETGEDGSNEDAAP
;
A
#
# COMPACT_ATOMS: atom_id res chain seq x y z
N MET A 1 36.13 106.57 13.24
CA MET A 1 36.63 105.98 11.98
C MET A 1 37.25 104.59 12.16
N ALA A 2 38.44 104.40 12.75
CA ALA A 2 39.04 103.05 12.83
C ALA A 2 38.29 102.04 13.74
N ASN A 3 37.75 102.51 14.88
CA ASN A 3 37.02 101.67 15.83
C ASN A 3 35.64 101.24 15.27
N GLU A 4 34.93 102.15 14.60
CA GLU A 4 33.66 101.87 13.92
C GLU A 4 33.86 100.83 12.80
N ASN A 5 34.94 100.95 12.00
CA ASN A 5 35.22 99.98 10.93
C ASN A 5 35.48 98.57 11.48
N LEU A 6 36.18 98.45 12.61
CA LEU A 6 36.41 97.16 13.26
C LEU A 6 35.12 96.58 13.84
N GLN A 7 34.28 97.42 14.42
CA GLN A 7 32.97 97.00 14.94
C GLN A 7 32.06 96.51 13.81
N THR A 8 31.97 97.25 12.70
CA THR A 8 31.20 96.84 11.51
C THR A 8 31.74 95.56 10.88
N ALA A 9 33.06 95.40 10.79
CA ALA A 9 33.66 94.16 10.30
C ALA A 9 33.32 92.96 11.20
N LEU A 10 33.38 93.15 12.52
CA LEU A 10 33.07 92.10 13.49
C LEU A 10 31.59 91.72 13.47
N GLU A 11 30.69 92.69 13.34
CA GLU A 11 29.25 92.45 13.12
C GLU A 11 29.00 91.70 11.80
N SER A 12 29.73 92.02 10.73
CA SER A 12 29.60 91.29 9.45
C SER A 12 30.05 89.83 9.56
N PHE A 13 31.14 89.54 10.28
CA PHE A 13 31.59 88.17 10.53
C PHE A 13 30.63 87.40 11.43
N GLN A 14 30.05 88.06 12.44
CA GLN A 14 29.04 87.44 13.29
C GLN A 14 27.79 87.07 12.48
N ASN A 15 27.30 87.98 11.64
CA ASN A 15 26.18 87.73 10.75
C ASN A 15 26.47 86.62 9.74
N GLU A 16 27.67 86.58 9.15
CA GLU A 16 28.08 85.53 8.22
C GLU A 16 28.14 84.17 8.91
N ARG A 17 28.76 84.09 10.10
CA ARG A 17 28.84 82.86 10.89
C ARG A 17 27.45 82.38 11.31
N ASP A 18 26.57 83.29 11.74
CA ASP A 18 25.21 82.92 12.15
C ASP A 18 24.38 82.45 10.95
N ALA A 19 24.59 83.04 9.76
CA ALA A 19 24.00 82.55 8.51
C ALA A 19 24.55 81.18 8.09
N GLU A 20 25.86 80.94 8.25
CA GLU A 20 26.48 79.64 7.99
C GLU A 20 25.93 78.56 8.93
N ILE A 21 25.81 78.86 10.22
CA ILE A 21 25.21 77.94 11.21
C ILE A 21 23.75 77.64 10.83
N ALA A 22 22.97 78.65 10.46
CA ALA A 22 21.58 78.45 10.03
C ALA A 22 21.49 77.53 8.81
N LEU A 23 22.36 77.75 7.81
CA LEU A 23 22.42 76.93 6.60
C LEU A 23 22.82 75.47 6.90
N LEU A 24 23.80 75.25 7.79
CA LEU A 24 24.21 73.91 8.20
C LEU A 24 23.09 73.17 8.96
N LEU A 25 22.34 73.88 9.82
CA LEU A 25 21.19 73.31 10.52
C LEU A 25 20.06 72.94 9.56
N GLU A 26 19.77 73.80 8.58
CA GLU A 26 18.76 73.53 7.55
C GLU A 26 19.16 72.34 6.67
N GLN A 27 20.43 72.26 6.23
CA GLN A 27 20.94 71.12 5.48
C GLN A 27 20.83 69.81 6.28
N ARG A 28 21.15 69.85 7.58
CA ARG A 28 21.02 68.69 8.45
C ARG A 28 19.56 68.26 8.59
N ALA A 29 18.64 69.19 8.82
CA ALA A 29 17.22 68.89 8.91
C ALA A 29 16.70 68.27 7.61
N ALA A 30 17.03 68.87 6.46
CA ALA A 30 16.65 68.34 5.15
C ALA A 30 17.23 66.95 4.88
N ALA A 31 18.46 66.67 5.32
CA ALA A 31 19.07 65.35 5.20
C ALA A 31 18.38 64.31 6.11
N GLU A 32 18.03 64.68 7.35
CA GLU A 32 17.30 63.82 8.27
C GLU A 32 15.91 63.48 7.73
N ASP A 33 15.19 64.47 7.18
CA ASP A 33 13.89 64.27 6.54
C ASP A 33 13.98 63.38 5.30
N ALA A 34 15.00 63.57 4.47
CA ALA A 34 15.24 62.74 3.29
C ALA A 34 15.53 61.28 3.67
N ILE A 35 16.30 61.05 4.74
CA ILE A 35 16.59 59.71 5.25
C ILE A 35 15.31 59.06 5.80
N ALA A 36 14.50 59.81 6.56
CA ALA A 36 13.24 59.32 7.10
C ALA A 36 12.27 58.92 5.98
N ALA A 37 12.10 59.77 4.96
CA ALA A 37 11.27 59.50 3.81
C ALA A 37 11.75 58.29 2.99
N ALA A 38 13.07 58.16 2.79
CA ALA A 38 13.65 57.01 2.09
C ALA A 38 13.43 55.70 2.86
N HIS A 39 13.56 55.73 4.18
CA HIS A 39 13.32 54.57 5.03
C HIS A 39 11.84 54.16 5.03
N GLU A 40 10.92 55.12 5.10
CA GLU A 40 9.49 54.86 5.00
C GLU A 40 9.11 54.25 3.66
N ALA A 41 9.61 54.81 2.55
CA ALA A 41 9.41 54.26 1.21
C ALA A 41 9.97 52.83 1.08
N SER A 42 11.13 52.55 1.68
CA SER A 42 11.70 51.21 1.68
C SER A 42 10.86 50.22 2.49
N LEU A 43 10.31 50.64 3.64
CA LEU A 43 9.43 49.80 4.44
C LEU A 43 8.13 49.50 3.69
N GLU A 44 7.56 50.49 3.02
CA GLU A 44 6.32 50.29 2.27
C GLU A 44 6.53 49.36 1.07
N ALA A 45 7.61 49.55 0.30
CA ALA A 45 7.98 48.65 -0.78
C ALA A 45 8.19 47.20 -0.27
N MET A 46 8.78 47.04 0.92
CA MET A 46 8.95 45.73 1.54
C MET A 46 7.62 45.10 1.95
N ARG A 47 6.68 45.89 2.51
CA ARG A 47 5.33 45.42 2.85
C ARG A 47 4.56 44.98 1.62
N GLU A 48 4.56 45.79 0.57
CA GLU A 48 3.89 45.47 -0.69
C GLU A 48 4.45 44.18 -1.31
N ALA A 49 5.78 44.03 -1.34
CA ALA A 49 6.43 42.82 -1.84
C ALA A 49 6.04 41.59 -1.00
N ASN A 50 5.98 41.73 0.33
CA ASN A 50 5.57 40.64 1.22
C ASN A 50 4.11 40.24 0.99
N VAL A 51 3.20 41.20 0.87
CA VAL A 51 1.78 40.95 0.57
C VAL A 51 1.63 40.24 -0.77
N GLN A 52 2.39 40.64 -1.78
CA GLN A 52 2.37 39.96 -3.08
C GLN A 52 2.85 38.51 -2.98
N GLN A 53 3.97 38.27 -2.29
CA GLN A 53 4.46 36.90 -2.06
C GLN A 53 3.46 36.04 -1.31
N MET A 54 2.80 36.58 -0.28
CA MET A 54 1.77 35.86 0.45
C MET A 54 0.59 35.47 -0.45
N ARG A 55 0.16 36.36 -1.35
CA ARG A 55 -0.90 36.07 -2.32
C ARG A 55 -0.48 34.97 -3.29
N ASP A 56 0.75 35.01 -3.79
CA ASP A 56 1.27 34.01 -4.73
C ASP A 56 1.37 32.63 -4.05
N VAL A 57 1.86 32.59 -2.81
CA VAL A 57 1.91 31.35 -2.00
C VAL A 57 0.51 30.82 -1.72
N GLN A 58 -0.44 31.68 -1.34
CA GLN A 58 -1.82 31.26 -1.09
C GLN A 58 -2.48 30.71 -2.35
N TYR A 59 -2.31 31.39 -3.49
CA TYR A 59 -2.82 30.90 -4.77
C TYR A 59 -2.21 29.56 -5.18
N ALA A 60 -0.90 29.38 -5.00
CA ALA A 60 -0.23 28.12 -5.28
C ALA A 60 -0.72 26.99 -4.36
N ALA A 61 -0.94 27.29 -3.08
CA ALA A 61 -1.48 26.34 -2.11
C ALA A 61 -2.91 25.93 -2.46
N ASP A 62 -3.80 26.89 -2.74
CA ASP A 62 -5.19 26.64 -3.11
C ASP A 62 -5.27 25.80 -4.39
N LYS A 63 -4.45 26.13 -5.40
CA LYS A 63 -4.37 25.34 -6.64
C LYS A 63 -3.85 23.92 -6.39
N SER A 64 -2.87 23.76 -5.50
CA SER A 64 -2.38 22.44 -5.12
C SER A 64 -3.46 21.60 -4.44
N VAL A 65 -4.20 22.19 -3.49
CA VAL A 65 -5.32 21.52 -2.81
C VAL A 65 -6.44 21.18 -3.79
N GLN A 66 -6.75 22.07 -4.72
CA GLN A 66 -7.75 21.79 -5.74
C GLN A 66 -7.31 20.61 -6.62
N ASN A 67 -6.05 20.56 -7.05
CA ASN A 67 -5.52 19.45 -7.84
C ASN A 67 -5.62 18.13 -7.07
N THR A 68 -5.21 18.09 -5.80
CA THR A 68 -5.29 16.85 -4.99
C THR A 68 -6.72 16.39 -4.79
N LEU A 69 -7.68 17.31 -4.58
CA LEU A 69 -9.10 16.96 -4.52
C LEU A 69 -9.59 16.34 -5.85
N THR A 70 -9.23 16.91 -6.99
CA THR A 70 -9.62 16.33 -8.29
C THR A 70 -8.99 14.96 -8.55
N GLU A 71 -7.79 14.70 -8.02
CA GLU A 71 -7.16 13.38 -8.08
C GLU A 71 -7.86 12.38 -7.15
N MET A 72 -8.25 12.81 -5.94
CA MET A 72 -9.04 11.98 -5.02
C MET A 72 -10.37 11.56 -5.66
N ASP A 73 -11.08 12.46 -6.32
CA ASP A 73 -12.34 12.15 -7.01
C ASP A 73 -12.12 11.08 -8.10
N LYS A 74 -11.05 11.19 -8.89
CA LYS A 74 -10.69 10.19 -9.92
C LYS A 74 -10.35 8.84 -9.31
N MET A 75 -9.61 8.84 -8.19
CA MET A 75 -9.29 7.61 -7.46
C MET A 75 -10.54 6.96 -6.88
N GLU A 76 -11.49 7.74 -6.37
CA GLU A 76 -12.75 7.22 -5.85
C GLU A 76 -13.56 6.51 -6.94
N VAL A 77 -13.68 7.12 -8.14
CA VAL A 77 -14.32 6.48 -9.29
C VAL A 77 -13.62 5.16 -9.65
N THR A 78 -12.28 5.16 -9.70
CA THR A 78 -11.50 3.96 -9.99
C THR A 78 -11.71 2.85 -8.96
N ILE A 79 -11.83 3.19 -7.67
CA ILE A 79 -12.13 2.25 -6.59
C ILE A 79 -13.52 1.65 -6.77
N GLN A 80 -14.52 2.48 -7.14
CA GLN A 80 -15.88 2.00 -7.38
C GLN A 80 -15.93 1.03 -8.57
N ASP A 81 -15.24 1.35 -9.66
CA ASP A 81 -15.14 0.47 -10.82
C ASP A 81 -14.45 -0.86 -10.48
N CYS A 82 -13.32 -0.81 -9.77
CA CYS A 82 -12.63 -2.02 -9.32
C CYS A 82 -13.51 -2.90 -8.41
N ARG A 83 -14.29 -2.29 -7.50
CA ARG A 83 -15.27 -3.01 -6.66
C ARG A 83 -16.36 -3.67 -7.49
N LYS A 84 -16.89 -2.97 -8.50
CA LYS A 84 -17.90 -3.49 -9.42
C LYS A 84 -17.34 -4.68 -10.21
N ASP A 85 -16.13 -4.56 -10.74
CA ASP A 85 -15.46 -5.62 -11.50
C ASP A 85 -15.15 -6.83 -10.63
N ASN A 86 -14.72 -6.62 -9.38
CA ASN A 86 -14.51 -7.71 -8.42
C ASN A 86 -15.81 -8.49 -8.17
N LEU A 87 -16.93 -7.79 -8.01
CA LEU A 87 -18.24 -8.41 -7.81
C LEU A 87 -18.70 -9.18 -9.05
N ASN A 88 -18.45 -8.63 -10.25
CA ASN A 88 -18.75 -9.32 -11.50
C ASN A 88 -17.90 -10.58 -11.69
N LEU A 89 -16.61 -10.52 -11.38
CA LEU A 89 -15.70 -11.67 -11.43
C LEU A 89 -16.10 -12.77 -10.44
N ARG A 90 -16.50 -12.40 -9.22
CA ARG A 90 -17.02 -13.38 -8.23
C ARG A 90 -18.26 -14.08 -8.76
N LYS A 91 -19.22 -13.35 -9.32
CA LYS A 91 -20.42 -13.94 -9.93
C LYS A 91 -20.06 -14.89 -11.08
N ALA A 92 -19.15 -14.48 -11.96
CA ALA A 92 -18.69 -15.32 -13.07
C ALA A 92 -17.98 -16.59 -12.57
N LEU A 93 -17.19 -16.48 -11.51
CA LEU A 93 -16.55 -17.64 -10.87
C LEU A 93 -17.57 -18.59 -10.25
N ASP A 94 -18.54 -18.07 -9.50
CA ASP A 94 -19.61 -18.89 -8.90
C ASP A 94 -20.45 -19.60 -9.96
N GLU A 95 -20.70 -18.94 -11.10
CA GLU A 95 -21.37 -19.55 -12.24
C GLU A 95 -20.53 -20.67 -12.87
N ALA A 96 -19.22 -20.44 -13.08
CA ALA A 96 -18.32 -21.45 -13.60
C ALA A 96 -18.19 -22.67 -12.67
N ILE A 97 -18.13 -22.45 -11.35
CA ILE A 97 -18.15 -23.53 -10.34
C ILE A 97 -19.46 -24.31 -10.44
N SER A 98 -20.59 -23.61 -10.53
CA SER A 98 -21.91 -24.25 -10.66
C SER A 98 -22.01 -25.08 -11.93
N GLN A 99 -21.45 -24.61 -13.04
CA GLN A 99 -21.38 -25.36 -14.30
C GLN A 99 -20.50 -26.59 -14.17
N LEU A 100 -19.31 -26.47 -13.57
CA LEU A 100 -18.41 -27.60 -13.33
C LEU A 100 -19.07 -28.67 -12.45
N GLN A 101 -19.71 -28.27 -11.36
CA GLN A 101 -20.41 -29.20 -10.46
C GLN A 101 -21.57 -29.93 -11.16
N ARG A 102 -22.34 -29.24 -12.00
CA ARG A 102 -23.41 -29.86 -12.81
C ARG A 102 -22.86 -30.81 -13.88
N ASN A 103 -21.75 -30.44 -14.52
CA ASN A 103 -21.14 -31.27 -15.56
C ASN A 103 -20.36 -32.48 -15.00
N GLN A 104 -20.08 -32.49 -13.69
CA GLN A 104 -19.47 -33.60 -12.97
C GLN A 104 -20.51 -34.59 -12.41
N GLU A 105 -21.75 -34.58 -12.90
CA GLU A 105 -22.67 -35.70 -12.69
C GLU A 105 -22.16 -36.95 -13.46
N ASP A 106 -21.23 -37.65 -12.82
CA ASP A 106 -20.96 -39.09 -12.90
C ASP A 106 -21.05 -39.76 -14.29
N VAL A 107 -20.39 -39.18 -15.29
CA VAL A 107 -20.28 -39.79 -16.62
C VAL A 107 -19.23 -40.90 -16.60
N ILE A 108 -19.63 -42.08 -16.15
CA ILE A 108 -18.80 -43.29 -16.21
C ILE A 108 -18.94 -43.94 -17.59
N ASP A 109 -17.82 -44.23 -18.24
CA ASP A 109 -17.81 -44.89 -19.54
C ASP A 109 -18.45 -46.29 -19.46
N ARG A 110 -19.54 -46.47 -20.21
CA ARG A 110 -20.26 -47.75 -20.33
C ARG A 110 -19.35 -48.90 -20.79
N SER A 111 -18.36 -48.62 -21.65
CA SER A 111 -17.41 -49.62 -22.13
C SER A 111 -16.47 -50.07 -21.02
N LEU A 112 -16.03 -49.14 -20.17
CA LEU A 112 -15.21 -49.44 -19.00
C LEU A 112 -15.96 -50.38 -18.04
N ILE A 113 -17.18 -50.04 -17.65
CA ILE A 113 -18.00 -50.87 -16.75
C ILE A 113 -18.26 -52.25 -17.36
N LYS A 114 -18.60 -52.33 -18.65
CA LYS A 114 -18.79 -53.59 -19.36
C LYS A 114 -17.52 -54.46 -19.29
N ASN A 115 -16.35 -53.89 -19.52
CA ASN A 115 -15.09 -54.63 -19.49
C ASN A 115 -14.75 -55.14 -18.08
N VAL A 116 -14.97 -54.33 -17.05
CA VAL A 116 -14.76 -54.72 -15.65
C VAL A 116 -15.70 -55.87 -15.25
N ILE A 117 -16.97 -55.84 -15.66
CA ILE A 117 -17.94 -56.92 -15.40
C ILE A 117 -17.53 -58.22 -16.12
N LEU A 118 -17.09 -58.12 -17.38
CA LEU A 118 -16.63 -59.28 -18.15
C LEU A 118 -15.38 -59.92 -17.50
N ASP A 119 -14.44 -59.10 -17.05
CA ASP A 119 -13.23 -59.56 -16.34
C ASP A 119 -13.56 -60.19 -14.98
N TRP A 120 -14.51 -59.60 -14.23
CA TRP A 120 -15.01 -60.16 -12.98
C TRP A 120 -15.67 -61.53 -13.17
N HIS A 121 -16.45 -61.72 -14.24
CA HIS A 121 -17.10 -62.99 -14.56
C HIS A 121 -16.09 -64.08 -14.92
N GLY A 122 -14.99 -63.73 -15.60
CA GLY A 122 -13.94 -64.68 -16.00
C GLY A 122 -13.01 -65.13 -14.85
N LYS A 123 -12.90 -64.33 -13.78
CA LYS A 123 -11.99 -64.59 -12.65
C LYS A 123 -12.64 -65.44 -11.54
N LYS A 124 -11.80 -66.06 -10.71
CA LYS A 124 -12.21 -66.84 -9.52
C LYS A 124 -11.36 -66.48 -8.30
N GLY A 125 -11.87 -66.78 -7.10
CA GLY A 125 -11.14 -66.59 -5.85
C GLY A 125 -10.72 -65.14 -5.60
N LYS A 126 -9.47 -64.95 -5.14
CA LYS A 126 -8.94 -63.62 -4.78
C LYS A 126 -9.00 -62.61 -5.93
N ALA A 127 -8.63 -63.02 -7.14
CA ALA A 127 -8.66 -62.14 -8.32
C ALA A 127 -10.07 -61.63 -8.66
N LYS A 128 -11.11 -62.42 -8.36
CA LYS A 128 -12.51 -61.99 -8.54
C LYS A 128 -12.90 -60.91 -7.52
N ARG A 129 -12.42 -61.03 -6.28
CA ARG A 129 -12.61 -60.03 -5.23
C ARG A 129 -11.89 -58.73 -5.59
N ASP A 130 -10.65 -58.80 -6.07
CA ASP A 130 -9.85 -57.63 -6.45
C ASP A 130 -10.53 -56.80 -7.55
N VAL A 131 -11.14 -57.44 -8.55
CA VAL A 131 -11.91 -56.74 -9.60
C VAL A 131 -13.19 -56.10 -9.06
N MET A 132 -13.84 -56.73 -8.08
CA MET A 132 -15.04 -56.14 -7.44
C MET A 132 -14.66 -54.96 -6.53
N ILE A 133 -13.50 -54.98 -5.88
CA ILE A 133 -12.96 -53.81 -5.15
C ILE A 133 -12.72 -52.65 -6.13
N LEU A 134 -12.06 -52.93 -7.27
CA LEU A 134 -11.85 -51.93 -8.31
C LEU A 134 -13.17 -51.34 -8.83
N LEU A 135 -14.17 -52.18 -9.08
CA LEU A 135 -15.50 -51.74 -9.51
C LEU A 135 -16.18 -50.86 -8.45
N GLY A 136 -16.08 -51.23 -7.17
CA GLY A 136 -16.60 -50.43 -6.07
C GLY A 136 -15.90 -49.07 -5.91
N SER A 137 -14.60 -48.98 -6.23
CA SER A 137 -13.88 -47.70 -6.27
C SER A 137 -14.31 -46.83 -7.46
N ILE A 138 -14.55 -47.43 -8.63
CA ILE A 138 -15.00 -46.71 -9.84
C ILE A 138 -16.43 -46.19 -9.67
N LEU A 139 -17.31 -46.96 -9.04
CA LEU A 139 -18.72 -46.62 -8.82
C LEU A 139 -19.00 -45.96 -7.47
N HIS A 140 -17.95 -45.61 -6.71
CA HIS A 140 -18.06 -44.99 -5.38
C HIS A 140 -19.01 -45.72 -4.41
N PHE A 141 -18.88 -47.05 -4.30
CA PHE A 141 -19.68 -47.85 -3.37
C PHE A 141 -19.56 -47.31 -1.95
N THR A 142 -20.71 -47.12 -1.31
CA THR A 142 -20.84 -46.88 0.12
C THR A 142 -20.37 -48.11 0.92
N GLU A 143 -20.06 -47.94 2.20
CA GLU A 143 -19.64 -49.06 3.06
C GLU A 143 -20.70 -50.18 3.10
N ASP A 144 -21.99 -49.82 3.12
CA ASP A 144 -23.11 -50.77 3.05
C ASP A 144 -23.12 -51.58 1.73
N GLU A 145 -22.76 -50.95 0.62
CA GLU A 145 -22.67 -51.61 -0.70
C GLU A 145 -21.43 -52.51 -0.80
N LYS A 146 -20.30 -52.08 -0.22
CA LYS A 146 -19.09 -52.90 -0.12
C LYS A 146 -19.34 -54.18 0.69
N ASP A 147 -20.10 -54.09 1.77
CA ASP A 147 -20.48 -55.23 2.58
C ASP A 147 -21.39 -56.20 1.82
N LYS A 148 -22.41 -55.69 1.11
CA LYS A 148 -23.29 -56.51 0.25
C LYS A 148 -22.55 -57.18 -0.90
N ALA A 149 -21.50 -56.55 -1.43
CA ALA A 149 -20.65 -57.09 -2.48
C ALA A 149 -19.55 -58.04 -1.95
N PHE A 150 -19.51 -58.33 -0.64
CA PHE A 150 -18.48 -59.15 0.02
C PHE A 150 -17.04 -58.64 -0.22
N ILE A 151 -16.89 -57.34 -0.43
CA ILE A 151 -15.59 -56.67 -0.61
C ILE A 151 -15.20 -55.81 0.58
N GLY A 152 -16.12 -55.55 1.52
CA GLY A 152 -15.84 -54.87 2.78
C GLY A 152 -14.62 -55.45 3.49
N GLU A 153 -13.83 -54.57 4.12
CA GLU A 153 -12.72 -54.97 4.97
C GLU A 153 -13.30 -55.69 6.20
N GLY A 154 -13.40 -57.02 6.10
CA GLY A 154 -13.70 -57.85 7.26
C GLY A 154 -12.69 -57.54 8.36
N HIS A 155 -13.19 -57.36 9.59
CA HIS A 155 -12.44 -57.22 10.85
C HIS A 155 -11.44 -58.37 11.06
N GLY A 156 -10.34 -58.39 10.31
CA GLY A 156 -9.40 -59.51 10.28
C GLY A 156 -8.22 -59.24 9.38
N THR A 157 -7.19 -58.62 9.97
CA THR A 157 -5.76 -58.71 9.62
C THR A 157 -5.39 -58.99 8.16
N LEU A 158 -4.96 -57.93 7.46
CA LEU A 158 -3.91 -57.83 6.42
C LEU A 158 -4.24 -56.52 5.69
N GLY A 159 -3.48 -55.43 5.75
CA GLY A 159 -2.04 -55.32 5.75
C GLY A 159 -1.70 -54.25 4.73
N LYS A 160 -1.23 -53.10 5.23
CA LYS A 160 -0.43 -52.03 4.58
C LYS A 160 -0.25 -52.18 3.06
N VAL A 161 -0.74 -51.23 2.27
CA VAL A 161 0.02 -50.34 1.35
C VAL A 161 -0.99 -49.43 0.62
N VAL A 162 -1.52 -48.39 1.27
CA VAL A 162 -1.95 -47.14 0.59
C VAL A 162 -1.84 -45.98 1.58
N ASP A 163 -0.61 -45.69 2.02
CA ASP A 163 -0.32 -44.46 2.77
C ASP A 163 0.97 -43.84 2.22
N ALA A 164 0.93 -43.54 0.93
CA ALA A 164 2.08 -42.98 0.22
C ALA A 164 1.65 -42.01 -0.89
N VAL A 165 0.68 -41.12 -0.61
CA VAL A 165 0.64 -39.73 -1.13
C VAL A 165 -0.19 -38.89 -0.15
N ALA A 166 0.32 -38.72 1.07
CA ALA A 166 0.00 -37.58 1.91
C ALA A 166 1.24 -37.33 2.76
N ALA A 167 2.17 -36.52 2.24
CA ALA A 167 3.23 -36.01 3.08
C ALA A 167 2.56 -35.30 4.27
N PRO A 168 2.92 -35.61 5.53
CA PRO A 168 2.45 -34.83 6.66
C PRO A 168 3.03 -33.44 6.46
N LEU A 169 2.17 -32.48 6.13
CA LEU A 169 2.54 -31.07 6.11
C LEU A 169 3.17 -30.76 7.47
N PRO A 170 4.41 -30.24 7.53
CA PRO A 170 4.99 -29.82 8.80
C PRO A 170 4.04 -28.79 9.43
N PRO A 171 3.89 -28.77 10.77
CA PRO A 171 3.06 -27.78 11.42
C PRO A 171 3.53 -26.40 10.96
N ALA A 172 2.60 -25.58 10.46
CA ALA A 172 2.89 -24.23 10.00
C ALA A 172 3.64 -23.49 11.10
N LYS A 173 4.92 -23.18 10.88
CA LYS A 173 5.75 -22.38 11.80
C LYS A 173 5.37 -20.88 11.74
N LEU A 174 4.17 -20.57 11.30
CA LEU A 174 3.73 -19.22 10.98
C LEU A 174 2.80 -18.73 12.09
N ASN A 175 3.38 -18.03 13.06
CA ASN A 175 2.60 -17.21 14.00
C ASN A 175 2.14 -15.96 13.25
N VAL A 176 0.95 -16.04 12.66
CA VAL A 176 0.29 -14.93 11.94
C VAL A 176 0.19 -13.67 12.82
N ASP A 177 0.13 -13.83 14.14
CA ASP A 177 0.06 -12.76 15.13
C ASP A 177 1.38 -11.99 15.34
N LYS A 178 2.49 -12.37 14.68
CA LYS A 178 3.79 -11.67 14.75
C LYS A 178 4.16 -10.89 13.48
N ILE A 179 3.29 -10.81 12.49
CA ILE A 179 3.56 -10.06 11.25
C ILE A 179 3.31 -8.56 11.50
N GLU A 180 4.33 -7.88 12.03
CA GLU A 180 4.34 -6.42 12.19
C GLU A 180 4.67 -5.72 10.86
N GLY A 181 4.05 -4.55 10.64
CA GLY A 181 4.22 -3.70 9.45
C GLY A 181 2.98 -2.85 9.19
N ASP A 182 3.16 -1.54 8.99
CA ASP A 182 2.08 -0.58 8.78
C ASP A 182 1.59 -0.56 7.34
N THR A 183 2.34 -1.17 6.40
CA THR A 183 1.98 -1.27 4.99
C THR A 183 1.90 -2.70 4.48
N VAL A 184 1.04 -2.94 3.48
CA VAL A 184 0.88 -4.26 2.83
C VAL A 184 2.20 -4.77 2.25
N ARG A 185 3.07 -3.85 1.81
CA ARG A 185 4.42 -4.16 1.32
C ARG A 185 5.30 -4.74 2.41
N GLU A 186 5.32 -4.13 3.60
CA GLU A 186 6.12 -4.63 4.74
C GLU A 186 5.65 -6.00 5.20
N LYS A 187 4.32 -6.22 5.26
CA LYS A 187 3.77 -7.54 5.61
C LYS A 187 4.16 -8.62 4.60
N TRP A 188 4.20 -8.28 3.31
CA TRP A 188 4.62 -9.21 2.25
C TRP A 188 6.12 -9.51 2.28
N VAL A 189 6.95 -8.49 2.54
CA VAL A 189 8.40 -8.66 2.69
C VAL A 189 8.72 -9.50 3.94
N ASN A 190 8.05 -9.25 5.06
CA ASN A 190 8.21 -10.03 6.28
C ASN A 190 7.73 -11.47 6.12
N PHE A 191 6.64 -11.69 5.37
CA PHE A 191 6.20 -13.02 4.99
C PHE A 191 7.26 -13.76 4.16
N LEU A 192 7.84 -13.10 3.15
CA LEU A 192 8.89 -13.69 2.33
C LEU A 192 10.16 -14.01 3.14
N LEU A 193 10.57 -13.13 4.05
CA LEU A 193 11.72 -13.34 4.93
C LEU A 193 11.50 -14.49 5.92
N ALA A 194 10.30 -14.60 6.48
CA ALA A 194 9.92 -15.71 7.36
C ALA A 194 9.87 -17.06 6.62
N GLU A 195 9.44 -17.06 5.36
CA GLU A 195 9.39 -18.26 4.51
C GLU A 195 10.80 -18.69 4.05
N THR A 196 11.74 -17.76 3.89
CA THR A 196 13.12 -18.05 3.44
C THR A 196 14.07 -18.52 4.54
N GLY A 197 13.63 -18.57 5.80
CA GLY A 197 14.36 -19.26 6.87
C GLY A 197 15.77 -18.74 7.15
N GLU A 198 16.03 -17.46 6.95
CA GLU A 198 17.25 -16.82 7.46
C GLU A 198 16.99 -16.35 8.89
N ASP A 199 16.76 -17.31 9.79
CA ASP A 199 16.97 -17.10 11.22
C ASP A 199 18.46 -16.81 11.37
N GLY A 200 18.81 -15.53 11.39
CA GLY A 200 20.12 -15.03 11.76
C GLY A 200 20.41 -15.38 13.22
N SER A 201 20.68 -16.65 13.48
CA SER A 201 21.37 -17.11 14.69
C SER A 201 22.84 -16.72 14.58
N ASN A 202 23.13 -15.43 14.79
CA ASN A 202 24.41 -14.98 15.33
C ASN A 202 24.11 -14.56 16.77
N GLU A 203 24.29 -15.49 17.69
CA GLU A 203 25.49 -15.58 18.55
C GLU A 203 25.40 -14.59 19.72
N ASP A 204 25.03 -15.16 20.86
CA ASP A 204 25.45 -14.70 22.17
C ASP A 204 26.93 -14.28 22.14
N ALA A 205 27.18 -12.98 22.28
CA ALA A 205 28.43 -12.47 22.85
C ALA A 205 28.21 -11.05 23.38
N ALA A 206 27.76 -10.96 24.62
CA ALA A 206 28.13 -9.87 25.52
C ALA A 206 28.40 -10.47 26.91
N PRO A 207 29.30 -9.92 27.73
CA PRO A 207 30.15 -8.73 27.55
C PRO A 207 31.65 -9.02 27.39
#